data_AF-A0A4P2PUQ4-F1
#
_entry.id   AF-A0A4P2PUQ4-F1
#
_cell.length_a   1.000
_cell.length_b   1.000
_cell.length_c   1.000
_cell.angle_alpha   90.00
_cell.angle_beta   90.00
_cell.angle_gamma   90.00
#
_symmetry.space_group_name_H-M   'P 1'
#
loop_
_entity.id
_entity.type
_entity.pdbx_description
1 polymer ?
#
loop_
_entity_poly.entity_id
_entity_poly.type
_entity_poly.pdbx_seq_one_letter_code
_entity_poly.pdbx_strand_id
1 'polypeptide(L)'
;MPPRSAAPGAEPEDRTIKVPERQARSAEDDAPTVKAEPRAPSSDPAAGAGAEEGPPADLRSSVRAFLKRHHRKLWWLHTAYALGLGAFVVAFAQKGFQNARFLAVSVSVAWLLVLLFFRLFGTGARQDFATAWRGARLRFLVMTYVLKNLYQGMLFFLLPFYWKSASLDAPNRWFVLLLGACAVLSTLDLVFDRVLMRWKTLASVFYGVTLFACLNLVIPALFPDTRTLYTLLSAALVSVLGFCTLHLPFGALWSRVGAVFLVLASAAGVGLAYGTRELIPPVPMHLSTAAVGPTVLPDGRLAMSVTSLHASVIRQLLAVTDVVVPGGDGDRLHHVWRHEGREVYRAPEETLRVPGPEGAVRLKSQLAGGRMPRRLTGHWTVDVETEDGQLVGRTSFEVTE
;
A
#
# COMPACT_ATOMS: atom_id res chain seq x y z
N MET A 1 -64.46 48.00 12.37
CA MET A 1 -64.79 49.06 13.34
C MET A 1 -63.85 48.94 14.54
N PRO A 2 -63.37 50.05 15.12
CA PRO A 2 -62.48 50.10 16.30
C PRO A 2 -63.34 50.13 17.61
N PRO A 3 -62.86 50.48 18.84
CA PRO A 3 -61.53 50.98 19.24
C PRO A 3 -60.94 50.53 20.63
N ARG A 4 -59.65 50.89 20.88
CA ARG A 4 -59.02 51.43 22.14
C ARG A 4 -59.19 50.66 23.48
N SER A 5 -58.34 50.74 24.53
CA SER A 5 -56.96 51.22 24.83
C SER A 5 -56.64 50.79 26.30
N ALA A 6 -55.44 50.85 26.90
CA ALA A 6 -54.18 51.53 26.62
C ALA A 6 -52.94 50.73 27.18
N ALA A 7 -51.86 51.42 27.55
CA ALA A 7 -50.63 50.95 28.25
C ALA A 7 -50.36 51.91 29.45
N PRO A 8 -49.18 52.00 30.16
CA PRO A 8 -47.87 51.31 30.00
C PRO A 8 -47.10 50.93 31.30
N GLY A 9 -45.84 50.47 31.16
CA GLY A 9 -44.81 50.34 32.21
C GLY A 9 -44.41 48.88 32.53
N ALA A 10 -43.13 48.46 32.63
CA ALA A 10 -41.85 49.18 32.65
C ALA A 10 -40.74 48.48 31.83
N GLU A 11 -39.52 49.02 31.86
CA GLU A 11 -38.43 48.84 30.88
C GLU A 11 -37.62 47.52 30.97
N PRO A 12 -36.92 47.11 29.89
CA PRO A 12 -35.96 45.99 29.90
C PRO A 12 -34.53 46.44 30.25
N GLU A 13 -33.80 45.59 30.97
CA GLU A 13 -32.44 45.84 31.46
C GLU A 13 -31.37 45.74 30.35
N ASP A 14 -30.71 46.86 30.01
CA ASP A 14 -29.61 46.90 29.04
C ASP A 14 -28.29 46.35 29.63
N ARG A 15 -27.71 45.35 28.96
CA ARG A 15 -26.40 44.77 29.33
C ARG A 15 -25.27 45.44 28.57
N THR A 16 -24.95 46.68 28.95
CA THR A 16 -23.82 47.41 28.38
C THR A 16 -22.47 46.85 28.85
N ILE A 17 -21.55 46.66 27.90
CA ILE A 17 -20.24 46.00 28.09
C ILE A 17 -19.28 46.94 28.82
N LYS A 18 -18.76 46.54 30.00
CA LYS A 18 -17.69 47.27 30.70
C LYS A 18 -16.32 46.98 30.09
N VAL A 19 -15.73 47.99 29.46
CA VAL A 19 -14.32 48.02 29.04
C VAL A 19 -13.45 48.45 30.24
N PRO A 20 -12.33 47.77 30.54
CA PRO A 20 -11.46 48.17 31.65
C PRO A 20 -10.63 49.42 31.30
N GLU A 21 -10.49 50.27 32.31
CA GLU A 21 -9.96 51.63 32.20
C GLU A 21 -8.42 51.66 32.08
N ARG A 22 -7.91 52.57 31.22
CA ARG A 22 -6.49 52.68 30.89
C ARG A 22 -5.77 53.53 31.95
N GLN A 23 -5.15 52.88 32.94
CA GLN A 23 -4.33 53.60 33.94
C GLN A 23 -3.25 54.46 33.26
N ALA A 24 -3.30 55.76 33.51
CA ALA A 24 -2.27 56.70 33.14
C ALA A 24 -0.99 56.42 33.95
N ARG A 25 0.16 56.38 33.28
CA ARG A 25 1.46 56.44 33.96
C ARG A 25 1.87 57.91 34.06
N SER A 26 2.08 58.38 35.28
CA SER A 26 2.69 59.68 35.54
C SER A 26 4.11 59.73 34.98
N ALA A 27 4.53 60.92 34.54
CA ALA A 27 5.89 61.19 34.10
C ALA A 27 6.60 62.00 35.20
N GLU A 28 7.67 61.45 35.76
CA GLU A 28 8.74 62.16 36.47
C GLU A 28 9.89 61.18 36.75
N ASP A 29 10.96 61.27 35.97
CA ASP A 29 12.35 61.32 36.45
C ASP A 29 13.31 61.38 35.24
N ASP A 30 13.80 62.58 34.93
CA ASP A 30 14.89 62.82 33.98
C ASP A 30 16.23 62.77 34.72
N ALA A 31 17.05 61.74 34.47
CA ALA A 31 18.46 61.71 34.86
C ALA A 31 19.31 60.94 33.83
N PRO A 32 20.54 61.38 33.50
CA PRO A 32 21.17 61.05 32.23
C PRO A 32 21.95 59.73 32.18
N THR A 33 22.14 59.27 30.95
CA THR A 33 22.89 58.09 30.51
C THR A 33 24.32 58.01 31.05
N VAL A 34 24.59 56.99 31.88
CA VAL A 34 25.96 56.55 32.22
C VAL A 34 26.31 55.29 31.42
N LYS A 35 27.48 55.32 30.77
CA LYS A 35 27.99 54.23 29.92
C LYS A 35 28.34 53.00 30.78
N ALA A 36 27.98 51.80 30.32
CA ALA A 36 28.46 50.56 30.90
C ALA A 36 29.79 50.15 30.26
N GLU A 37 30.87 50.17 31.04
CA GLU A 37 32.18 49.59 30.66
C GLU A 37 32.28 48.10 31.05
N PRO A 38 33.11 47.29 30.35
CA PRO A 38 33.17 45.85 30.58
C PRO A 38 34.01 45.52 31.82
N ARG A 39 33.42 44.77 32.77
CA ARG A 39 34.13 44.33 33.98
C ARG A 39 35.04 43.13 33.66
N ALA A 40 36.36 43.34 33.74
CA ALA A 40 37.36 42.29 33.63
C ALA A 40 37.32 41.31 34.84
N PRO A 41 37.75 40.05 34.68
CA PRO A 41 37.67 39.05 35.74
C PRO A 41 38.80 39.22 36.77
N SER A 42 38.44 39.41 38.04
CA SER A 42 39.37 39.36 39.16
C SER A 42 39.63 37.91 39.59
N SER A 43 40.87 37.46 39.46
CA SER A 43 41.38 36.22 40.04
C SER A 43 41.65 36.37 41.53
N ASP A 44 41.28 35.38 42.33
CA ASP A 44 42.01 35.05 43.57
C ASP A 44 41.88 33.55 43.90
N PRO A 45 42.96 32.86 44.32
CA PRO A 45 42.92 31.44 44.66
C PRO A 45 43.02 31.21 46.18
N ALA A 46 42.05 30.53 46.79
CA ALA A 46 42.22 29.94 48.12
C ALA A 46 41.36 28.68 48.31
N ALA A 47 41.98 27.63 48.82
CA ALA A 47 41.43 26.30 49.00
C ALA A 47 40.22 26.23 49.97
N GLY A 48 39.23 25.41 49.61
CA GLY A 48 38.20 24.90 50.51
C GLY A 48 37.83 23.48 50.10
N ALA A 49 38.29 22.48 50.85
CA ALA A 49 38.04 21.08 50.54
C ALA A 49 36.59 20.70 50.88
N GLY A 50 35.85 20.16 49.92
CA GLY A 50 34.49 19.66 50.08
C GLY A 50 34.19 18.64 48.99
N ALA A 51 34.32 17.36 49.31
CA ALA A 51 34.07 16.28 48.36
C ALA A 51 32.58 15.92 48.33
N GLU A 52 31.92 16.20 47.21
CA GLU A 52 30.81 15.38 46.72
C GLU A 52 31.02 15.11 45.23
N GLU A 53 31.67 14.00 44.92
CA GLU A 53 31.73 13.46 43.57
C GLU A 53 30.35 12.90 43.19
N GLY A 54 29.68 13.53 42.22
CA GLY A 54 28.48 12.97 41.60
C GLY A 54 28.77 12.34 40.23
N PRO A 55 28.83 11.00 40.12
CA PRO A 55 28.63 10.29 38.85
C PRO A 55 27.52 9.20 38.94
N PRO A 56 26.99 8.70 37.79
CA PRO A 56 27.51 8.88 36.44
C PRO A 56 26.49 9.43 35.43
N ALA A 57 26.77 10.61 34.88
CA ALA A 57 26.21 11.05 33.58
C ALA A 57 27.00 10.47 32.37
N ASP A 58 28.07 9.71 32.63
CA ASP A 58 29.20 9.55 31.70
C ASP A 58 28.98 8.50 30.59
N LEU A 59 28.17 7.48 30.85
CA LEU A 59 27.80 6.49 29.83
C LEU A 59 26.98 7.12 28.69
N ARG A 60 26.11 8.09 28.99
CA ARG A 60 25.23 8.71 27.97
C ARG A 60 25.93 9.78 27.14
N SER A 61 26.87 10.54 27.73
CA SER A 61 27.78 11.43 27.00
C SER A 61 28.71 10.64 26.09
N SER A 62 29.34 9.58 26.63
CA SER A 62 30.26 8.72 25.88
C SER A 62 29.58 7.99 24.72
N VAL A 63 28.39 7.41 24.91
CA VAL A 63 27.60 6.81 23.82
C VAL A 63 27.22 7.85 22.75
N ARG A 64 26.84 9.08 23.12
CA ARG A 64 26.57 10.16 22.14
C ARG A 64 27.82 10.59 21.38
N ALA A 65 28.97 10.72 22.06
CA ALA A 65 30.24 11.06 21.42
C ALA A 65 30.71 9.94 20.48
N PHE A 66 30.53 8.67 20.88
CA PHE A 66 30.83 7.49 20.07
C PHE A 66 29.93 7.42 18.83
N LEU A 67 28.61 7.60 18.97
CA LEU A 67 27.68 7.71 17.83
C LEU A 67 28.08 8.84 16.89
N LYS A 68 28.44 10.03 17.41
CA LYS A 68 28.81 11.19 16.58
C LYS A 68 30.09 10.95 15.79
N ARG A 69 31.10 10.27 16.37
CA ARG A 69 32.32 9.85 15.66
C ARG A 69 32.07 8.73 14.65
N HIS A 70 31.20 7.77 14.99
CA HIS A 70 30.91 6.61 14.14
C HIS A 70 29.76 6.82 13.15
N HIS A 71 29.04 7.95 13.18
CA HIS A 71 27.84 8.17 12.35
C HIS A 71 28.09 7.87 10.87
N ARG A 72 29.24 8.28 10.32
CA ARG A 72 29.59 8.08 8.91
C ARG A 72 29.90 6.61 8.59
N LYS A 73 30.50 5.86 9.53
CA LYS A 73 30.73 4.41 9.44
C LYS A 73 29.43 3.62 9.63
N LEU A 74 28.58 4.00 10.58
CA LEU A 74 27.25 3.43 10.80
C LEU A 74 26.33 3.67 9.60
N TRP A 75 26.41 4.84 8.96
CA TRP A 75 25.64 5.15 7.76
C TRP A 75 26.15 4.36 6.55
N TRP A 76 27.47 4.24 6.37
CA TRP A 76 28.04 3.34 5.35
C TRP A 76 27.71 1.87 5.61
N LEU A 77 27.72 1.43 6.87
CA LEU A 77 27.35 0.07 7.26
C LEU A 77 25.85 -0.18 7.04
N HIS A 78 24.99 0.80 7.32
CA HIS A 78 23.56 0.74 7.03
C HIS A 78 23.30 0.68 5.52
N THR A 79 23.99 1.49 4.72
CA THR A 79 23.89 1.45 3.25
C THR A 79 24.44 0.13 2.69
N ALA A 80 25.56 -0.39 3.19
CA ALA A 80 26.11 -1.68 2.79
C ALA A 80 25.23 -2.85 3.24
N TYR A 81 24.60 -2.77 4.42
CA TYR A 81 23.63 -3.76 4.91
C TYR A 81 22.34 -3.72 4.08
N ALA A 82 21.80 -2.55 3.77
CA ALA A 82 20.63 -2.39 2.91
C ALA A 82 20.91 -2.86 1.47
N LEU A 83 22.10 -2.56 0.93
CA LEU A 83 22.55 -3.03 -0.38
C LEU A 83 22.75 -4.56 -0.39
N GLY A 84 23.39 -5.11 0.65
CA GLY A 84 23.61 -6.55 0.80
C GLY A 84 22.31 -7.33 1.00
N LEU A 85 21.37 -6.79 1.78
CA LEU A 85 20.05 -7.36 1.98
C LEU A 85 19.20 -7.25 0.70
N GLY A 86 19.28 -6.13 -0.03
CA GLY A 86 18.65 -5.97 -1.34
C GLY A 86 19.21 -6.93 -2.40
N ALA A 87 20.54 -7.07 -2.47
CA ALA A 87 21.21 -8.02 -3.37
C ALA A 87 20.88 -9.48 -3.00
N PHE A 88 20.81 -9.80 -1.70
CA PHE A 88 20.37 -11.10 -1.21
C PHE A 88 18.90 -11.38 -1.57
N VAL A 89 18.00 -10.41 -1.39
CA VAL A 89 16.59 -10.47 -1.79
C VAL A 89 16.46 -10.77 -3.29
N VAL A 90 17.18 -10.05 -4.14
CA VAL A 90 17.16 -10.25 -5.60
C VAL A 90 17.74 -11.61 -5.99
N ALA A 91 18.91 -11.98 -5.46
CA ALA A 91 19.55 -13.26 -5.75
C ALA A 91 18.74 -14.48 -5.25
N PHE A 92 18.04 -14.33 -4.12
CA PHE A 92 17.17 -15.37 -3.57
C PHE A 92 15.86 -15.49 -4.37
N ALA A 93 15.27 -14.36 -4.80
CA ALA A 93 14.11 -14.36 -5.69
C ALA A 93 14.42 -14.95 -7.08
N GLN A 94 15.65 -14.82 -7.57
CA GLN A 94 16.10 -15.45 -8.82
C GLN A 94 16.29 -16.98 -8.72
N LYS A 95 16.49 -17.54 -7.53
CA LYS A 95 16.72 -18.99 -7.31
C LYS A 95 15.43 -19.83 -7.28
N GLY A 96 14.42 -19.46 -8.05
CA GLY A 96 13.20 -20.23 -8.24
C GLY A 96 12.01 -19.78 -7.40
N PHE A 97 10.81 -20.13 -7.88
CA PHE A 97 9.56 -19.52 -7.42
C PHE A 97 9.27 -19.73 -5.93
N GLN A 98 9.56 -20.91 -5.38
CA GLN A 98 9.33 -21.20 -3.96
C GLN A 98 10.13 -20.27 -3.03
N ASN A 99 11.36 -19.91 -3.42
CA ASN A 99 12.20 -18.98 -2.66
C ASN A 99 11.62 -17.56 -2.67
N ALA A 100 11.14 -17.10 -3.82
CA ALA A 100 10.40 -15.83 -3.91
C ALA A 100 9.12 -15.83 -3.05
N ARG A 101 8.39 -16.95 -2.98
CA ARG A 101 7.21 -17.12 -2.11
C ARG A 101 7.56 -17.00 -0.62
N PHE A 102 8.55 -17.75 -0.14
CA PHE A 102 8.98 -17.68 1.26
C PHE A 102 9.56 -16.30 1.63
N LEU A 103 10.24 -15.64 0.70
CA LEU A 103 10.72 -14.27 0.89
C LEU A 103 9.56 -13.27 0.99
N ALA A 104 8.58 -13.35 0.10
CA ALA A 104 7.39 -12.49 0.13
C ALA A 104 6.56 -12.70 1.41
N VAL A 105 6.35 -13.96 1.81
CA VAL A 105 5.66 -14.30 3.06
C VAL A 105 6.44 -13.81 4.27
N SER A 106 7.75 -14.10 4.39
CA SER A 106 8.54 -13.71 5.58
C SER A 106 8.68 -12.19 5.73
N VAL A 107 8.93 -11.45 4.64
CA VAL A 107 8.94 -9.98 4.65
C VAL A 107 7.58 -9.43 5.06
N SER A 108 6.49 -9.99 4.54
CA SER A 108 5.14 -9.54 4.89
C SER A 108 4.71 -9.93 6.32
N VAL A 109 5.09 -11.10 6.82
CA VAL A 109 4.82 -11.50 8.21
C VAL A 109 5.62 -10.64 9.18
N ALA A 110 6.91 -10.37 8.90
CA ALA A 110 7.71 -9.44 9.69
C ALA A 110 7.08 -8.03 9.70
N TRP A 111 6.56 -7.57 8.56
CA TRP A 111 5.80 -6.32 8.47
C TRP A 111 4.48 -6.34 9.27
N LEU A 112 3.66 -7.40 9.17
CA LEU A 112 2.42 -7.54 9.94
C LEU A 112 2.69 -7.50 11.44
N LEU A 113 3.77 -8.15 11.89
CA LEU A 113 4.22 -8.11 13.28
C LEU A 113 4.66 -6.70 13.69
N VAL A 114 5.32 -5.94 12.83
CA VAL A 114 5.67 -4.52 13.08
C VAL A 114 4.41 -3.65 13.17
N LEU A 115 3.40 -3.83 12.31
CA LEU A 115 2.13 -3.12 12.45
C LEU A 115 1.35 -3.53 13.70
N LEU A 116 1.32 -4.82 14.04
CA LEU A 116 0.68 -5.31 15.25
C LEU A 116 1.38 -4.76 16.50
N PHE A 117 2.71 -4.74 16.50
CA PHE A 117 3.52 -4.10 17.55
C PHE A 117 3.20 -2.61 17.66
N PHE A 118 3.17 -1.87 16.54
CA PHE A 118 2.79 -0.46 16.57
C PHE A 118 1.32 -0.22 16.95
N ARG A 119 0.41 -1.15 16.68
CA ARG A 119 -0.96 -1.10 17.20
C ARG A 119 -0.99 -1.29 18.71
N LEU A 120 -0.39 -2.36 19.23
CA LEU A 120 -0.40 -2.71 20.65
C LEU A 120 0.36 -1.68 21.51
N PHE A 121 1.54 -1.23 21.08
CA PHE A 121 2.42 -0.33 21.85
C PHE A 121 2.32 1.14 21.44
N GLY A 122 1.87 1.44 20.22
CA GLY A 122 1.67 2.82 19.73
C GLY A 122 0.31 3.41 20.08
N THR A 123 -0.70 2.60 20.43
CA THR A 123 -2.02 3.09 20.88
C THR A 123 -2.10 3.31 22.38
N GLY A 124 -1.05 3.85 22.99
CA GLY A 124 -1.17 4.51 24.29
C GLY A 124 -2.12 5.71 24.15
N ALA A 125 -3.32 5.61 24.74
CA ALA A 125 -4.37 6.61 24.60
C ALA A 125 -3.87 8.03 24.95
N ARG A 126 -4.36 9.03 24.21
CA ARG A 126 -4.13 10.47 24.44
C ARG A 126 -2.68 10.82 24.80
N GLN A 127 -1.80 10.84 23.81
CA GLN A 127 -0.60 11.68 23.92
C GLN A 127 -1.02 13.15 23.73
N ASP A 128 -1.43 13.78 24.84
CA ASP A 128 -1.87 15.17 24.84
C ASP A 128 -0.77 16.09 24.26
N PHE A 129 -1.13 16.77 23.17
CA PHE A 129 -0.21 17.60 22.37
C PHE A 129 0.40 18.78 23.15
N ALA A 130 -0.11 19.09 24.34
CA ALA A 130 0.23 20.27 25.13
C ALA A 130 1.20 20.03 26.31
N THR A 131 1.31 18.79 26.84
CA THR A 131 1.97 18.54 28.14
C THR A 131 3.04 17.43 28.14
N ALA A 132 3.24 16.73 27.02
CA ALA A 132 4.13 15.57 26.99
C ALA A 132 5.63 15.92 26.87
N TRP A 133 6.44 15.34 27.76
CA TRP A 133 7.91 15.46 27.88
C TRP A 133 8.67 15.27 26.55
N ARG A 134 9.88 15.83 26.40
CA ARG A 134 10.69 15.75 25.14
C ARG A 134 10.81 14.33 24.56
N GLY A 135 10.87 13.31 25.42
CA GLY A 135 10.91 11.89 25.00
C GLY A 135 9.63 11.39 24.32
N ALA A 136 8.45 11.90 24.69
CA ALA A 136 7.19 11.54 24.06
C ALA A 136 7.07 12.11 22.64
N ARG A 137 7.47 13.38 22.44
CA ARG A 137 7.53 14.01 21.11
C ARG A 137 8.54 13.32 20.20
N LEU A 138 9.70 12.92 20.73
CA LEU A 138 10.69 12.13 20.00
C LEU A 138 10.14 10.73 19.64
N ARG A 139 9.48 10.04 20.59
CA ARG A 139 8.85 8.73 20.34
C ARG A 139 7.80 8.82 19.24
N PHE A 140 6.94 9.83 19.26
CA PHE A 140 5.95 10.06 18.19
C PHE A 140 6.62 10.34 16.84
N LEU A 141 7.65 11.19 16.79
CA LEU A 141 8.38 11.48 15.55
C LEU A 141 9.04 10.22 14.95
N VAL A 142 9.72 9.43 15.80
CA VAL A 142 10.32 8.15 15.39
C VAL A 142 9.25 7.15 14.96
N MET A 143 8.13 7.06 15.67
CA MET A 143 6.97 6.21 15.35
C MET A 143 6.44 6.54 13.94
N THR A 144 6.14 7.81 13.66
CA THR A 144 5.66 8.26 12.34
C THR A 144 6.70 8.03 11.26
N TYR A 145 7.99 8.28 11.53
CA TYR A 145 9.08 8.06 10.57
C TYR A 145 9.24 6.58 10.19
N VAL A 146 9.22 5.67 11.18
CA VAL A 146 9.29 4.22 10.91
C VAL A 146 8.03 3.76 10.18
N LEU A 147 6.85 4.24 10.58
CA LEU A 147 5.59 3.88 9.93
C LEU A 147 5.56 4.32 8.45
N LYS A 148 6.05 5.53 8.13
CA LYS A 148 6.27 5.99 6.74
C LYS A 148 7.21 5.08 5.96
N ASN A 149 8.40 4.80 6.51
CA ASN A 149 9.38 3.92 5.87
C ASN A 149 8.81 2.51 5.63
N LEU A 150 7.99 2.02 6.56
CA LEU A 150 7.32 0.73 6.48
C LEU A 150 6.31 0.70 5.33
N TYR A 151 5.39 1.66 5.24
CA TYR A 151 4.41 1.73 4.14
C TYR A 151 5.08 2.01 2.78
N GLN A 152 6.13 2.84 2.75
CA GLN A 152 6.94 3.02 1.55
C GLN A 152 7.54 1.68 1.11
N GLY A 153 8.21 0.96 2.03
CA GLY A 153 8.79 -0.36 1.78
C GLY A 153 7.76 -1.39 1.29
N MET A 154 6.56 -1.42 1.88
CA MET A 154 5.46 -2.26 1.40
C MET A 154 5.09 -1.96 -0.04
N LEU A 155 4.86 -0.69 -0.39
CA LEU A 155 4.38 -0.30 -1.70
C LEU A 155 5.42 -0.60 -2.79
N PHE A 156 6.71 -0.32 -2.53
CA PHE A 156 7.79 -0.72 -3.43
C PHE A 156 8.02 -2.24 -3.49
N PHE A 157 7.71 -2.99 -2.43
CA PHE A 157 7.75 -4.45 -2.45
C PHE A 157 6.59 -5.04 -3.26
N LEU A 158 5.38 -4.48 -3.15
CA LEU A 158 4.17 -4.94 -3.84
C LEU A 158 4.19 -4.62 -5.34
N LEU A 159 4.67 -3.42 -5.71
CA LEU A 159 4.53 -2.89 -7.07
C LEU A 159 5.06 -3.83 -8.17
N PRO A 160 6.23 -4.52 -8.04
CA PRO A 160 6.70 -5.46 -9.05
C PRO A 160 5.79 -6.67 -9.27
N PHE A 161 5.18 -7.21 -8.21
CA PHE A 161 4.24 -8.33 -8.33
C PHE A 161 2.94 -7.90 -9.01
N TYR A 162 2.39 -6.75 -8.58
CA TYR A 162 1.19 -6.17 -9.19
C TYR A 162 1.41 -5.79 -10.65
N TRP A 163 2.57 -5.23 -10.99
CA TRP A 163 2.96 -4.91 -12.37
C TRP A 163 3.04 -6.17 -13.24
N LYS A 164 3.62 -7.26 -12.73
CA LYS A 164 3.76 -8.52 -13.47
C LYS A 164 2.42 -9.24 -13.68
N SER A 165 1.50 -9.11 -12.73
CA SER A 165 0.16 -9.72 -12.76
C SER A 165 -0.92 -8.87 -13.48
N ALA A 166 -0.57 -7.68 -13.99
CA ALA A 166 -1.51 -6.81 -14.69
C ALA A 166 -1.19 -6.70 -16.18
N SER A 167 -2.20 -6.41 -16.99
CA SER A 167 -2.05 -6.14 -18.42
C SER A 167 -2.28 -4.66 -18.68
N LEU A 168 -1.28 -3.97 -19.26
CA LEU A 168 -1.33 -2.53 -19.47
C LEU A 168 -2.48 -2.08 -20.39
N ASP A 169 -3.01 -2.99 -21.22
CA ASP A 169 -4.15 -2.75 -22.12
C ASP A 169 -5.51 -3.16 -21.54
N ALA A 170 -5.57 -3.60 -20.28
CA ALA A 170 -6.77 -4.10 -19.64
C ALA A 170 -7.28 -3.16 -18.52
N PRO A 171 -8.50 -3.39 -17.97
CA PRO A 171 -9.02 -2.62 -16.85
C PRO A 171 -8.17 -2.74 -15.57
N ASN A 172 -7.50 -3.88 -15.36
CA ASN A 172 -6.67 -4.14 -14.17
C ASN A 172 -5.44 -3.21 -14.05
N ARG A 173 -5.08 -2.48 -15.11
CA ARG A 173 -4.06 -1.42 -15.07
C ARG A 173 -4.35 -0.36 -14.00
N TRP A 174 -5.63 -0.04 -13.76
CA TRP A 174 -6.03 1.04 -12.85
C TRP A 174 -5.64 0.79 -11.40
N PHE A 175 -5.69 -0.47 -10.94
CA PHE A 175 -5.28 -0.82 -9.58
C PHE A 175 -3.75 -0.72 -9.41
N VAL A 176 -2.98 -1.08 -10.43
CA VAL A 176 -1.51 -0.92 -10.42
C VAL A 176 -1.12 0.56 -10.50
N LEU A 177 -1.82 1.38 -11.29
CA LEU A 177 -1.63 2.83 -11.33
C LEU A 177 -1.97 3.48 -9.98
N LEU A 178 -3.04 3.03 -9.30
CA LEU A 178 -3.36 3.46 -7.94
C LEU A 178 -2.24 3.11 -6.95
N LEU A 179 -1.71 1.88 -6.99
CA LEU A 179 -0.58 1.48 -6.14
C LEU A 179 0.70 2.25 -6.46
N GLY A 180 0.99 2.51 -7.74
CA GLY A 180 2.11 3.34 -8.18
C GLY A 180 1.97 4.79 -7.71
N ALA A 181 0.78 5.37 -7.80
CA ALA A 181 0.48 6.69 -7.26
C ALA A 181 0.65 6.71 -5.73
N CYS A 182 0.16 5.69 -5.00
CA CYS A 182 0.42 5.54 -3.57
C CYS A 182 1.92 5.43 -3.24
N ALA A 183 2.69 4.66 -4.03
CA ALA A 183 4.14 4.51 -3.84
C ALA A 183 4.88 5.86 -4.03
N VAL A 184 4.54 6.61 -5.08
CA VAL A 184 5.10 7.95 -5.33
C VAL A 184 4.67 8.95 -4.24
N LEU A 185 3.40 8.95 -3.83
CA LEU A 185 2.93 9.78 -2.72
C LEU A 185 3.64 9.43 -1.40
N SER A 186 4.05 8.18 -1.22
CA SER A 186 4.79 7.72 -0.04
C SER A 186 6.24 8.20 0.02
N THR A 187 6.89 8.54 -1.11
CA THR A 187 8.25 9.12 -1.11
C THR A 187 8.23 10.64 -0.92
N LEU A 188 7.11 11.30 -1.19
CA LEU A 188 6.92 12.73 -1.04
C LEU A 188 6.61 13.09 0.42
N ASP A 189 7.60 12.98 1.30
CA ASP A 189 7.50 13.22 2.75
C ASP A 189 6.73 14.51 3.13
N LEU A 190 6.97 15.60 2.37
CA LEU A 190 6.30 16.90 2.51
C LEU A 190 4.79 16.86 2.19
N VAL A 191 4.38 16.04 1.22
CA VAL A 191 2.97 15.81 0.87
C VAL A 191 2.33 14.90 1.91
N PHE A 192 3.03 13.86 2.33
CA PHE A 192 2.57 12.92 3.36
C PHE A 192 2.24 13.66 4.66
N ASP A 193 3.15 14.47 5.21
CA ASP A 193 2.85 15.21 6.44
C ASP A 193 1.80 16.32 6.25
N ARG A 194 1.77 17.01 5.09
CA ARG A 194 0.85 18.14 4.89
C ARG A 194 -0.58 17.70 4.55
N VAL A 195 -0.75 16.60 3.83
CA VAL A 195 -2.06 16.10 3.36
C VAL A 195 -2.63 15.06 4.31
N LEU A 196 -1.81 14.10 4.76
CA LEU A 196 -2.28 12.95 5.56
C LEU A 196 -2.62 13.35 7.01
N MET A 197 -1.87 14.29 7.60
CA MET A 197 -2.24 14.90 8.90
C MET A 197 -3.48 15.78 8.80
N ARG A 198 -3.74 16.39 7.63
CA ARG A 198 -4.90 17.27 7.41
C ARG A 198 -6.18 16.47 7.26
N TRP A 199 -6.19 15.41 6.43
CA TRP A 199 -7.38 14.63 6.09
C TRP A 199 -7.26 13.18 6.58
N LYS A 200 -7.73 12.93 7.82
CA LYS A 200 -7.74 11.60 8.45
C LYS A 200 -8.42 10.51 7.61
N THR A 201 -9.44 10.87 6.83
CA THR A 201 -10.15 9.95 5.92
C THR A 201 -9.28 9.50 4.75
N LEU A 202 -8.47 10.39 4.17
CA LEU A 202 -7.54 10.03 3.10
C LEU A 202 -6.39 9.17 3.64
N ALA A 203 -5.93 9.43 4.86
CA ALA A 203 -5.01 8.56 5.59
C ALA A 203 -5.56 7.14 5.74
N SER A 204 -6.80 7.05 6.24
CA SER A 204 -7.56 5.81 6.37
C SER A 204 -7.64 5.03 5.05
N VAL A 205 -8.00 5.68 3.94
CA VAL A 205 -8.11 5.02 2.63
C VAL A 205 -6.76 4.54 2.12
N PHE A 206 -5.70 5.37 2.22
CA PHE A 206 -4.34 4.99 1.81
C PHE A 206 -3.85 3.74 2.56
N TYR A 207 -4.02 3.70 3.88
CA TYR A 207 -3.64 2.54 4.70
C TYR A 207 -4.51 1.31 4.40
N GLY A 208 -5.82 1.50 4.19
CA GLY A 208 -6.74 0.42 3.84
C GLY A 208 -6.40 -0.24 2.50
N VAL A 209 -6.15 0.57 1.45
CA VAL A 209 -5.73 0.08 0.12
C VAL A 209 -4.39 -0.64 0.20
N THR A 210 -3.42 -0.10 0.95
CA THR A 210 -2.08 -0.69 1.08
C THR A 210 -2.10 -2.00 1.87
N LEU A 211 -2.91 -2.08 2.94
CA LEU A 211 -3.16 -3.31 3.70
C LEU A 211 -3.85 -4.37 2.84
N PHE A 212 -4.88 -3.97 2.08
CA PHE A 212 -5.61 -4.85 1.16
C PHE A 212 -4.73 -5.41 0.06
N ALA A 213 -3.97 -4.56 -0.63
CA ALA A 213 -3.06 -5.01 -1.68
C ALA A 213 -1.99 -5.96 -1.15
N CYS A 214 -1.54 -5.78 0.09
CA CYS A 214 -0.61 -6.69 0.74
C CYS A 214 -1.25 -8.03 1.09
N LEU A 215 -2.41 -8.05 1.74
CA LEU A 215 -3.12 -9.28 2.07
C LEU A 215 -3.53 -10.07 0.82
N ASN A 216 -3.90 -9.39 -0.26
CA ASN A 216 -4.19 -10.01 -1.56
C ASN A 216 -2.96 -10.66 -2.22
N LEU A 217 -1.73 -10.21 -1.93
CA LEU A 217 -0.50 -10.92 -2.30
C LEU A 217 -0.18 -12.09 -1.35
N VAL A 218 -0.40 -11.90 -0.04
CA VAL A 218 0.12 -12.78 1.02
C VAL A 218 -0.78 -13.98 1.28
N ILE A 219 -2.10 -13.82 1.24
CA ILE A 219 -3.04 -14.92 1.51
C ILE A 219 -2.90 -16.05 0.47
N PRO A 220 -2.84 -15.81 -0.85
CA PRO A 220 -2.55 -16.87 -1.83
C PRO A 220 -1.17 -17.53 -1.65
N ALA A 221 -0.19 -16.78 -1.12
CA ALA A 221 1.15 -17.30 -0.86
C ALA A 221 1.23 -18.17 0.40
N LEU A 222 0.32 -17.98 1.36
CA LEU A 222 0.15 -18.79 2.57
C LEU A 222 -0.75 -20.01 2.36
N PHE A 223 -1.77 -19.88 1.52
CA PHE A 223 -2.73 -20.95 1.20
C PHE A 223 -2.70 -21.28 -0.30
N PRO A 224 -1.67 -22.02 -0.77
CA PRO A 224 -1.72 -22.66 -2.07
C PRO A 224 -2.99 -23.53 -2.21
N ASP A 225 -3.40 -23.73 -3.46
CA ASP A 225 -4.57 -24.50 -3.88
C ASP A 225 -5.93 -23.89 -3.46
N THR A 226 -5.95 -22.60 -3.09
CA THR A 226 -7.18 -21.83 -2.86
C THR A 226 -7.50 -20.92 -4.04
N ARG A 227 -8.74 -20.99 -4.57
CA ARG A 227 -9.28 -20.13 -5.65
C ARG A 227 -9.06 -18.64 -5.36
N THR A 228 -8.59 -17.88 -6.36
CA THR A 228 -8.16 -16.49 -6.17
C THR A 228 -9.28 -15.56 -5.69
N LEU A 229 -10.55 -15.85 -6.03
CA LEU A 229 -11.67 -15.09 -5.48
C LEU A 229 -11.74 -15.19 -3.94
N TYR A 230 -11.58 -16.38 -3.36
CA TYR A 230 -11.71 -16.53 -1.90
C TYR A 230 -10.57 -15.85 -1.13
N THR A 231 -9.36 -15.84 -1.71
CA THR A 231 -8.21 -15.14 -1.13
C THR A 231 -8.37 -13.62 -1.26
N LEU A 232 -8.87 -13.11 -2.39
CA LEU A 232 -9.26 -11.71 -2.61
C LEU A 232 -10.33 -11.23 -1.62
N LEU A 233 -11.43 -11.98 -1.45
CA LEU A 233 -12.51 -11.61 -0.53
C LEU A 233 -12.07 -11.70 0.94
N SER A 234 -11.21 -12.67 1.27
CA SER A 234 -10.57 -12.77 2.60
C SER A 234 -9.63 -11.60 2.86
N ALA A 235 -8.84 -11.18 1.87
CA ALA A 235 -7.99 -9.99 1.96
C ALA A 235 -8.83 -8.74 2.22
N ALA A 236 -9.96 -8.58 1.51
CA ALA A 236 -10.90 -7.48 1.73
C ALA A 236 -11.48 -7.51 3.15
N LEU A 237 -12.00 -8.65 3.60
CA LEU A 237 -12.56 -8.84 4.93
C LEU A 237 -11.54 -8.52 6.04
N VAL A 238 -10.35 -9.13 6.00
CA VAL A 238 -9.30 -8.90 7.01
C VAL A 238 -8.79 -7.46 6.97
N SER A 239 -8.76 -6.81 5.80
CA SER A 239 -8.42 -5.38 5.69
C SER A 239 -9.46 -4.48 6.36
N VAL A 240 -10.75 -4.75 6.16
CA VAL A 240 -11.83 -4.00 6.82
C VAL A 240 -11.85 -4.25 8.31
N LEU A 241 -11.70 -5.51 8.75
CA LEU A 241 -11.61 -5.86 10.17
C LEU A 241 -10.41 -5.16 10.82
N GLY A 242 -9.25 -5.19 10.17
CA GLY A 242 -8.05 -4.46 10.60
C GLY A 242 -8.31 -2.95 10.68
N PHE A 243 -8.89 -2.37 9.63
CA PHE A 243 -9.25 -0.95 9.57
C PHE A 243 -10.19 -0.52 10.70
N CYS A 244 -11.32 -1.20 10.88
CA CYS A 244 -12.27 -0.94 11.94
C CYS A 244 -11.64 -1.15 13.32
N THR A 245 -10.82 -2.18 13.49
CA THR A 245 -10.08 -2.44 14.74
C THR A 245 -9.02 -1.39 15.02
N LEU A 246 -8.42 -0.75 14.01
CA LEU A 246 -7.46 0.35 14.19
C LEU A 246 -8.17 1.66 14.59
N HIS A 247 -9.30 1.98 13.97
CA HIS A 247 -9.97 3.27 14.12
C HIS A 247 -11.03 3.32 15.24
N LEU A 248 -11.62 2.20 15.64
CA LEU A 248 -12.63 2.13 16.70
C LEU A 248 -12.04 1.57 18.01
N PRO A 249 -12.46 2.07 19.19
CA PRO A 249 -12.07 1.47 20.47
C PRO A 249 -12.80 0.13 20.66
N PHE A 250 -12.13 -0.85 21.29
CA PHE A 250 -12.67 -2.20 21.49
C PHE A 250 -14.05 -2.24 22.16
N GLY A 251 -14.31 -1.35 23.14
CA GLY A 251 -15.63 -1.23 23.77
C GLY A 251 -16.75 -0.74 22.84
N ALA A 252 -16.42 0.04 21.79
CA ALA A 252 -17.40 0.41 20.77
C ALA A 252 -17.68 -0.76 19.83
N LEU A 253 -16.66 -1.48 19.39
CA LEU A 253 -16.78 -2.69 18.54
C LEU A 253 -17.65 -3.78 19.18
N TRP A 254 -17.55 -3.95 20.51
CA TRP A 254 -18.38 -4.89 21.28
C TRP A 254 -19.79 -4.40 21.63
N SER A 255 -20.13 -3.13 21.34
CA SER A 255 -21.50 -2.66 21.46
C SER A 255 -22.37 -3.21 20.32
N ARG A 256 -23.68 -3.36 20.53
CA ARG A 256 -24.62 -3.80 19.46
C ARG A 256 -24.50 -2.92 18.20
N VAL A 257 -24.35 -1.61 18.37
CA VAL A 257 -24.23 -0.65 17.26
C VAL A 257 -22.89 -0.83 16.53
N GLY A 258 -21.79 -0.99 17.26
CA GLY A 258 -20.47 -1.22 16.64
C GLY A 258 -20.34 -2.58 15.96
N ALA A 259 -20.98 -3.61 16.50
CA ALA A 259 -21.07 -4.93 15.87
C ALA A 259 -21.86 -4.87 14.55
N VAL A 260 -23.03 -4.20 14.54
CA VAL A 260 -23.82 -3.97 13.32
C VAL A 260 -23.02 -3.15 12.30
N PHE A 261 -22.34 -2.09 12.73
CA PHE A 261 -21.46 -1.30 11.86
C PHE A 261 -20.31 -2.14 11.28
N LEU A 262 -19.69 -3.00 12.08
CA LEU A 262 -18.59 -3.86 11.64
C LEU A 262 -19.06 -4.88 10.59
N VAL A 263 -20.22 -5.50 10.81
CA VAL A 263 -20.83 -6.42 9.84
C VAL A 263 -21.17 -5.68 8.54
N LEU A 264 -21.78 -4.50 8.62
CA LEU A 264 -22.13 -3.70 7.45
C LEU A 264 -20.89 -3.22 6.68
N ALA A 265 -19.86 -2.74 7.37
CA ALA A 265 -18.59 -2.35 6.76
C ALA A 265 -17.88 -3.54 6.10
N SER A 266 -17.89 -4.71 6.75
CA SER A 266 -17.30 -5.94 6.21
C SER A 266 -18.04 -6.40 4.96
N ALA A 267 -19.37 -6.42 4.99
CA ALA A 267 -20.21 -6.75 3.84
C ALA A 267 -20.01 -5.75 2.68
N ALA A 268 -19.91 -4.45 2.98
CA ALA A 268 -19.64 -3.42 1.99
C ALA A 268 -18.24 -3.56 1.35
N GLY A 269 -17.20 -3.85 2.14
CA GLY A 269 -15.84 -4.04 1.61
C GLY A 269 -15.67 -5.33 0.80
N VAL A 270 -16.27 -6.43 1.27
CA VAL A 270 -16.30 -7.71 0.53
C VAL A 270 -17.12 -7.58 -0.76
N GLY A 271 -18.29 -6.92 -0.70
CA GLY A 271 -19.13 -6.63 -1.87
C GLY A 271 -18.44 -5.71 -2.87
N LEU A 272 -17.71 -4.69 -2.40
CA LEU A 272 -16.90 -3.82 -3.24
C LEU A 272 -15.79 -4.61 -3.94
N ALA A 273 -15.02 -5.43 -3.21
CA ALA A 273 -13.96 -6.26 -3.78
C ALA A 273 -14.50 -7.29 -4.79
N TYR A 274 -15.68 -7.87 -4.54
CA TYR A 274 -16.37 -8.75 -5.49
C TYR A 274 -16.82 -8.01 -6.76
N GLY A 275 -17.35 -6.79 -6.62
CA GLY A 275 -17.81 -5.96 -7.73
C GLY A 275 -16.67 -5.35 -8.56
N THR A 276 -15.50 -5.11 -7.96
CA THR A 276 -14.31 -4.58 -8.64
C THR A 276 -13.27 -5.65 -8.97
N ARG A 277 -13.58 -6.95 -8.82
CA ARG A 277 -12.61 -8.05 -9.00
C ARG A 277 -11.90 -8.02 -10.36
N GLU A 278 -12.59 -7.65 -11.44
CA GLU A 278 -12.03 -7.53 -12.80
C GLU A 278 -10.99 -6.40 -12.93
N LEU A 279 -11.04 -5.40 -12.04
CA LEU A 279 -10.07 -4.30 -11.93
C LEU A 279 -8.86 -4.69 -11.07
N ILE A 280 -8.92 -5.79 -10.31
CA ILE A 280 -7.87 -6.19 -9.38
C ILE A 280 -7.14 -7.39 -9.99
N PRO A 281 -5.83 -7.29 -10.30
CA PRO A 281 -5.09 -8.39 -10.88
C PRO A 281 -5.01 -9.59 -9.89
N PRO A 282 -5.02 -10.84 -10.38
CA PRO A 282 -4.97 -12.05 -9.57
C PRO A 282 -3.55 -12.32 -9.06
N VAL A 283 -3.02 -11.45 -8.20
CA VAL A 283 -1.65 -11.51 -7.69
C VAL A 283 -1.43 -12.75 -6.82
N PRO A 284 -0.29 -13.48 -6.93
CA PRO A 284 0.87 -13.21 -7.77
C PRO A 284 0.89 -13.99 -9.09
N MET A 285 -0.27 -14.49 -9.55
CA MET A 285 -0.40 -15.21 -10.82
C MET A 285 -0.09 -14.26 -12.00
N HIS A 286 0.65 -14.75 -12.98
CA HIS A 286 1.06 -13.95 -14.14
C HIS A 286 1.46 -14.82 -15.33
N LEU A 287 1.38 -14.27 -16.54
CA LEU A 287 1.97 -14.88 -17.73
C LEU A 287 3.51 -14.77 -17.67
N SER A 288 4.21 -15.89 -17.89
CA SER A 288 5.65 -15.90 -18.16
C SER A 288 5.94 -15.88 -19.65
N THR A 289 5.16 -16.65 -20.43
CA THR A 289 5.24 -16.71 -21.89
C THR A 289 3.83 -16.73 -22.45
N ALA A 290 3.56 -15.96 -23.49
CA ALA A 290 2.29 -16.03 -24.22
C ALA A 290 2.53 -15.77 -25.70
N ALA A 291 2.09 -16.69 -26.54
CA ALA A 291 2.29 -16.62 -27.98
C ALA A 291 1.04 -17.12 -28.72
N VAL A 292 0.89 -16.63 -29.95
CA VAL A 292 -0.10 -17.12 -30.93
C VAL A 292 0.62 -17.43 -32.23
N GLY A 293 0.23 -18.54 -32.87
CA GLY A 293 0.77 -18.96 -34.17
C GLY A 293 -0.06 -20.07 -34.83
N PRO A 294 0.22 -20.41 -36.10
CA PRO A 294 -0.53 -21.42 -36.84
C PRO A 294 -0.08 -22.87 -36.52
N THR A 295 1.12 -23.05 -35.96
CA THR A 295 1.79 -24.35 -35.76
C THR A 295 2.55 -24.41 -34.43
N VAL A 296 2.58 -25.61 -33.84
CA VAL A 296 3.22 -25.94 -32.56
C VAL A 296 4.32 -26.97 -32.82
N LEU A 297 5.47 -26.85 -32.16
CA LEU A 297 6.58 -27.82 -32.21
C LEU A 297 6.25 -29.11 -31.45
N PRO A 298 7.05 -30.18 -31.66
CA PRO A 298 6.93 -31.41 -30.88
C PRO A 298 7.11 -31.23 -29.36
N ASP A 299 7.74 -30.14 -28.90
CA ASP A 299 7.95 -29.79 -27.49
C ASP A 299 6.76 -29.02 -26.85
N GLY A 300 5.68 -28.82 -27.60
CA GLY A 300 4.49 -28.09 -27.17
C GLY A 300 4.62 -26.55 -27.19
N ARG A 301 5.76 -25.98 -27.60
CA ARG A 301 5.92 -24.53 -27.84
C ARG A 301 5.40 -24.15 -29.22
N LEU A 302 5.03 -22.88 -29.43
CA LEU A 302 4.67 -22.40 -30.77
C LEU A 302 5.91 -22.24 -31.66
N ALA A 303 5.76 -22.55 -32.95
CA ALA A 303 6.85 -22.48 -33.93
C ALA A 303 7.30 -21.05 -34.24
N MET A 304 6.36 -20.11 -34.17
CA MET A 304 6.61 -18.68 -34.13
C MET A 304 5.61 -18.04 -33.16
N SER A 305 6.06 -17.02 -32.43
CA SER A 305 5.15 -16.04 -31.83
C SER A 305 4.94 -14.94 -32.87
N VAL A 306 3.71 -14.72 -33.30
CA VAL A 306 3.43 -13.82 -34.42
C VAL A 306 2.60 -12.63 -33.95
N THR A 307 3.16 -11.42 -34.07
CA THR A 307 2.47 -10.15 -33.77
C THR A 307 1.61 -9.65 -34.94
N SER A 308 1.90 -10.05 -36.18
CA SER A 308 1.09 -9.72 -37.37
C SER A 308 0.96 -10.91 -38.33
N LEU A 309 -0.26 -11.35 -38.63
CA LEU A 309 -0.57 -12.48 -39.51
C LEU A 309 -1.39 -12.03 -40.73
N HIS A 310 -1.00 -12.44 -41.93
CA HIS A 310 -1.78 -12.21 -43.15
C HIS A 310 -2.96 -13.21 -43.19
N ALA A 311 -4.18 -12.73 -43.46
CA ALA A 311 -5.40 -13.53 -43.36
C ALA A 311 -5.37 -14.81 -44.21
N SER A 312 -4.71 -14.78 -45.38
CA SER A 312 -4.60 -15.90 -46.32
C SER A 312 -3.89 -17.14 -45.76
N VAL A 313 -3.03 -16.99 -44.75
CA VAL A 313 -2.26 -18.09 -44.14
C VAL A 313 -3.01 -18.74 -42.96
N ILE A 314 -4.10 -18.12 -42.50
CA ILE A 314 -4.85 -18.54 -41.31
C ILE A 314 -5.84 -19.65 -41.67
N ARG A 315 -5.42 -20.90 -41.51
CA ARG A 315 -6.31 -22.08 -41.49
C ARG A 315 -6.79 -22.45 -40.08
N GLN A 316 -5.96 -22.15 -39.10
CA GLN A 316 -6.20 -22.33 -37.67
C GLN A 316 -5.31 -21.35 -36.91
N LEU A 317 -5.71 -20.98 -35.69
CA LEU A 317 -4.88 -20.24 -34.75
C LEU A 317 -4.74 -21.05 -33.47
N LEU A 318 -3.51 -21.18 -32.99
CA LEU A 318 -3.16 -21.85 -31.75
C LEU A 318 -2.56 -20.81 -30.82
N ALA A 319 -3.12 -20.69 -29.62
CA ALA A 319 -2.54 -19.90 -28.55
C ALA A 319 -1.96 -20.84 -27.50
N VAL A 320 -0.72 -20.59 -27.11
CA VAL A 320 -0.02 -21.31 -26.03
C VAL A 320 0.47 -20.27 -25.03
N THR A 321 0.07 -20.42 -23.78
CA THR A 321 0.49 -19.54 -22.70
C THR A 321 0.98 -20.34 -21.50
N ASP A 322 2.12 -19.94 -20.95
CA ASP A 322 2.65 -20.45 -19.70
C ASP A 322 2.28 -19.48 -18.58
N VAL A 323 1.39 -19.91 -17.68
CA VAL A 323 0.93 -19.15 -16.53
C VAL A 323 1.70 -19.60 -15.30
N VAL A 324 2.44 -18.71 -14.66
CA VAL A 324 3.04 -19.00 -13.36
C VAL A 324 1.92 -18.91 -12.33
N VAL A 325 1.67 -20.00 -11.58
CA VAL A 325 0.62 -20.05 -10.56
C VAL A 325 1.26 -20.29 -9.18
N PRO A 326 1.65 -19.20 -8.48
CA PRO A 326 2.30 -19.25 -7.16
C PRO A 326 1.56 -19.99 -6.06
N GLY A 327 0.24 -19.85 -6.11
CA GLY A 327 -0.71 -20.34 -5.12
C GLY A 327 -1.30 -21.68 -5.52
N GLY A 328 -0.56 -22.54 -6.21
CA GLY A 328 -1.01 -23.90 -6.57
C GLY A 328 -2.11 -23.92 -7.64
N ASP A 329 -2.71 -25.09 -7.87
CA ASP A 329 -3.60 -25.36 -9.00
C ASP A 329 -5.09 -25.05 -8.73
N GLY A 330 -5.39 -24.45 -7.57
CA GLY A 330 -6.75 -24.24 -7.06
C GLY A 330 -7.63 -23.21 -7.79
N ASP A 331 -7.13 -22.60 -8.87
CA ASP A 331 -7.90 -21.70 -9.73
C ASP A 331 -8.02 -22.28 -11.15
N ARG A 332 -9.14 -21.99 -11.81
CA ARG A 332 -9.48 -22.51 -13.14
C ARG A 332 -9.29 -21.40 -14.17
N LEU A 333 -8.53 -21.71 -15.22
CA LEU A 333 -8.04 -20.73 -16.18
C LEU A 333 -8.60 -20.99 -17.58
N HIS A 334 -9.02 -19.92 -18.24
CA HIS A 334 -9.66 -19.97 -19.54
C HIS A 334 -8.95 -19.08 -20.56
N HIS A 335 -8.78 -19.58 -21.78
CA HIS A 335 -8.45 -18.73 -22.93
C HIS A 335 -9.72 -18.13 -23.50
N VAL A 336 -9.73 -16.80 -23.59
CA VAL A 336 -10.83 -16.02 -24.14
C VAL A 336 -10.32 -15.27 -25.37
N TRP A 337 -10.74 -15.73 -26.54
CA TRP A 337 -10.38 -15.13 -27.82
C TRP A 337 -11.29 -13.94 -28.09
N ARG A 338 -10.70 -12.77 -28.31
CA ARG A 338 -11.40 -11.55 -28.68
C ARG A 338 -10.94 -11.05 -30.04
N HIS A 339 -11.90 -10.57 -30.83
CA HIS A 339 -11.68 -9.88 -32.12
C HIS A 339 -12.36 -8.52 -32.03
N GLU A 340 -11.63 -7.43 -32.31
CA GLU A 340 -12.13 -6.05 -32.12
C GLU A 340 -12.76 -5.84 -30.72
N GLY A 341 -12.13 -6.42 -29.70
CA GLY A 341 -12.57 -6.39 -28.29
C GLY A 341 -13.77 -7.30 -27.95
N ARG A 342 -14.47 -7.85 -28.94
CA ARG A 342 -15.64 -8.74 -28.73
C ARG A 342 -15.20 -10.17 -28.52
N GLU A 343 -15.78 -10.85 -27.52
CA GLU A 343 -15.54 -12.27 -27.27
C GLU A 343 -16.08 -13.13 -28.43
N VAL A 344 -15.20 -13.91 -29.06
CA VAL A 344 -15.52 -14.82 -30.18
C VAL A 344 -15.59 -16.26 -29.69
N TYR A 345 -14.68 -16.66 -28.79
CA TYR A 345 -14.60 -18.03 -28.31
C TYR A 345 -13.94 -18.10 -26.93
N ARG A 346 -14.61 -18.78 -25.99
CA ARG A 346 -14.07 -19.13 -24.67
C ARG A 346 -13.79 -20.64 -24.65
N ALA A 347 -12.54 -21.01 -24.37
CA ALA A 347 -12.12 -22.41 -24.40
C ALA A 347 -12.49 -23.14 -23.09
N PRO A 348 -13.04 -24.37 -23.15
CA PRO A 348 -13.35 -25.18 -21.98
C PRO A 348 -12.07 -25.74 -21.33
N GLU A 349 -12.02 -25.72 -20.00
CA GLU A 349 -10.81 -26.04 -19.20
C GLU A 349 -10.22 -27.41 -19.52
N GLU A 350 -11.08 -28.42 -19.68
CA GLU A 350 -10.73 -29.81 -19.99
C GLU A 350 -9.80 -29.96 -21.20
N THR A 351 -9.83 -29.00 -22.13
CA THR A 351 -9.02 -28.99 -23.35
C THR A 351 -7.81 -28.06 -23.29
N LEU A 352 -7.65 -27.29 -22.21
CA LEU A 352 -6.65 -26.25 -22.08
C LEU A 352 -5.34 -26.72 -21.45
N ARG A 353 -5.39 -27.46 -20.33
CA ARG A 353 -4.19 -27.83 -19.58
C ARG A 353 -3.36 -28.87 -20.34
N VAL A 354 -2.08 -28.57 -20.58
CA VAL A 354 -1.10 -29.43 -21.26
C VAL A 354 0.15 -29.52 -20.37
N PRO A 355 0.95 -30.62 -20.40
CA PRO A 355 2.23 -30.69 -19.69
C PRO A 355 3.12 -29.47 -19.99
N GLY A 356 3.52 -28.78 -18.92
CA GLY A 356 4.25 -27.51 -18.95
C GLY A 356 5.57 -27.57 -18.19
N PRO A 357 6.36 -26.48 -18.20
CA PRO A 357 7.58 -26.39 -17.41
C PRO A 357 7.28 -26.32 -15.89
N GLU A 358 8.19 -26.84 -15.06
CA GLU A 358 8.00 -26.86 -13.60
C GLU A 358 7.70 -25.46 -13.03
N GLY A 359 6.65 -25.36 -12.23
CA GLY A 359 6.20 -24.10 -11.61
C GLY A 359 5.33 -23.21 -12.50
N ALA A 360 4.93 -23.66 -13.70
CA ALA A 360 3.93 -22.98 -14.53
C ALA A 360 2.94 -23.95 -15.18
N VAL A 361 1.67 -23.53 -15.23
CA VAL A 361 0.60 -24.24 -15.92
C VAL A 361 0.62 -23.81 -17.39
N ARG A 362 0.83 -24.76 -18.31
CA ARG A 362 0.72 -24.51 -19.75
C ARG A 362 -0.73 -24.68 -20.20
N LEU A 363 -1.27 -23.64 -20.80
CA LEU A 363 -2.59 -23.62 -21.42
C LEU A 363 -2.45 -23.56 -22.94
N LYS A 364 -3.23 -24.37 -23.66
CA LYS A 364 -3.26 -24.42 -25.13
C LYS A 364 -4.69 -24.42 -25.63
N SER A 365 -5.04 -23.46 -26.49
CA SER A 365 -6.35 -23.42 -27.15
C SER A 365 -6.24 -23.31 -28.67
N GLN A 366 -7.21 -23.86 -29.39
CA GLN A 366 -7.32 -23.77 -30.83
C GLN A 366 -8.59 -23.03 -31.25
N LEU A 367 -8.43 -22.05 -32.14
CA LEU A 367 -9.50 -21.45 -32.92
C LEU A 367 -9.39 -21.99 -34.37
N ALA A 368 -10.43 -22.66 -34.87
CA ALA A 368 -10.45 -23.28 -36.19
C ALA A 368 -11.88 -23.47 -36.70
N GLY A 369 -12.03 -23.59 -38.02
CA GLY A 369 -13.30 -23.90 -38.68
C GLY A 369 -14.41 -22.89 -38.38
N GLY A 370 -15.64 -23.39 -38.18
CA GLY A 370 -16.83 -22.55 -37.96
C GLY A 370 -16.85 -21.68 -36.70
N ARG A 371 -15.78 -21.69 -35.87
CA ARG A 371 -15.58 -20.76 -34.75
C ARG A 371 -14.89 -19.46 -35.18
N MET A 372 -14.35 -19.39 -36.40
CA MET A 372 -13.73 -18.18 -36.93
C MET A 372 -14.79 -17.20 -37.47
N PRO A 373 -14.67 -15.88 -37.21
CA PRO A 373 -15.47 -14.86 -37.85
C PRO A 373 -15.27 -14.85 -39.37
N ARG A 374 -16.30 -14.44 -40.13
CA ARG A 374 -16.21 -14.31 -41.60
C ARG A 374 -15.16 -13.28 -42.07
N ARG A 375 -14.85 -12.29 -41.24
CA ARG A 375 -13.77 -11.32 -41.46
C ARG A 375 -12.71 -11.55 -40.40
N LEU A 376 -11.55 -12.05 -40.81
CA LEU A 376 -10.42 -12.30 -39.91
C LEU A 376 -9.59 -11.03 -39.65
N THR A 377 -9.61 -10.04 -40.54
CA THR A 377 -8.78 -8.84 -40.42
C THR A 377 -9.15 -7.96 -39.23
N GLY A 378 -8.15 -7.33 -38.63
CA GLY A 378 -8.29 -6.47 -37.45
C GLY A 378 -7.46 -6.93 -36.23
N HIS A 379 -7.73 -6.31 -35.09
CA HIS A 379 -7.03 -6.57 -33.84
C HIS A 379 -7.60 -7.79 -33.10
N TRP A 380 -6.71 -8.68 -32.67
CA TRP A 380 -7.04 -9.88 -31.91
C TRP A 380 -6.33 -9.89 -30.56
N THR A 381 -7.03 -10.39 -29.54
CA THR A 381 -6.41 -10.73 -28.25
C THR A 381 -6.78 -12.14 -27.83
N VAL A 382 -5.86 -12.77 -27.10
CA VAL A 382 -6.15 -13.96 -26.30
C VAL A 382 -5.89 -13.59 -24.85
N ASP A 383 -6.99 -13.54 -24.11
CA ASP A 383 -7.02 -13.17 -22.71
C ASP A 383 -6.99 -14.47 -21.89
N VAL A 384 -6.14 -14.52 -20.85
CA VAL A 384 -6.15 -15.58 -19.85
C VAL A 384 -6.91 -15.06 -18.64
N GLU A 385 -8.14 -15.52 -18.49
CA GLU A 385 -9.06 -15.14 -17.40
C GLU A 385 -9.18 -16.30 -16.39
N THR A 386 -9.31 -15.97 -15.10
CA THR A 386 -9.81 -16.92 -14.10
C THR A 386 -11.29 -17.20 -14.32
N GLU A 387 -11.83 -18.28 -13.75
CA GLU A 387 -13.27 -18.59 -13.75
C GLU A 387 -14.13 -17.42 -13.22
N ASP A 388 -13.57 -16.61 -12.32
CA ASP A 388 -14.24 -15.44 -11.74
C ASP A 388 -14.13 -14.16 -12.60
N GLY A 389 -13.47 -14.22 -13.76
CA GLY A 389 -13.29 -13.08 -14.68
C GLY A 389 -12.11 -12.16 -14.33
N GLN A 390 -11.18 -12.57 -13.45
CA GLN A 390 -9.95 -11.79 -13.25
C GLN A 390 -8.98 -12.06 -14.39
N LEU A 391 -8.55 -11.01 -15.10
CA LEU A 391 -7.54 -11.14 -16.14
C LEU A 391 -6.15 -11.35 -15.53
N VAL A 392 -5.57 -12.53 -15.78
CA VAL A 392 -4.19 -12.90 -15.42
C VAL A 392 -3.17 -12.30 -16.39
N GLY A 393 -3.55 -12.24 -17.67
CA GLY A 393 -2.71 -11.64 -18.69
C GLY A 393 -3.34 -11.70 -20.09
N ARG A 394 -2.80 -10.92 -21.02
CA ARG A 394 -3.25 -10.81 -22.41
C ARG A 394 -2.07 -10.95 -23.37
N THR A 395 -2.27 -11.66 -24.47
CA THR A 395 -1.43 -11.54 -25.68
C THR A 395 -2.26 -10.98 -26.82
N SER A 396 -1.65 -10.17 -27.67
CA SER A 396 -2.32 -9.47 -28.78
C SER A 396 -1.55 -9.65 -30.08
N PHE A 397 -2.29 -9.73 -31.18
CA PHE A 397 -1.75 -9.82 -32.53
C PHE A 397 -2.71 -9.14 -33.50
N GLU A 398 -2.19 -8.69 -34.63
CA GLU A 398 -2.96 -8.08 -35.70
C GLU A 398 -3.12 -9.07 -36.86
N VAL A 399 -4.29 -9.08 -37.49
CA VAL A 399 -4.50 -9.81 -38.73
C VAL A 399 -4.65 -8.81 -39.87
N THR A 400 -3.67 -8.77 -40.76
CA THR A 400 -3.68 -7.94 -41.96
C THR A 400 -4.38 -8.66 -43.10
N GLU A 401 -4.85 -7.89 -44.08
CA GLU A 401 -5.42 -8.44 -45.32
C GLU A 401 -4.41 -9.34 -46.05
#